data_AF-A0A7X8HDD6-F1
#
_entry.id   AF-A0A7X8HDD6-F1
#
_cell.length_a   1.000
_cell.length_b   1.000
_cell.length_c   1.000
_cell.angle_alpha   90.00
_cell.angle_beta   90.00
_cell.angle_gamma   90.00
#
_symmetry.space_group_name_H-M   'P 1'
#
loop_
_entity.id
_entity.type
_entity.pdbx_description
1 polymer ?
#
loop_
_entity_poly.entity_id
_entity_poly.type
_entity_poly.pdbx_seq_one_letter_code
_entity_poly.pdbx_strand_id
1 'polypeptide(L)'
;MRKNFALGVNYCLIPGWNDGLEDLDAVAAFIGRIGRALVNVIPYNPGRHPIGRAPSELEVAVFLEGLAARGVPVRRRIEKGRSLMAACGQLGGSS
;
A
#
# COMPACT_ATOMS: atom_id res chain seq x y z
N MET A 1 19.59 -10.34 14.75
CA MET A 1 18.82 -9.82 13.59
C MET A 1 19.43 -8.49 13.17
N ARG A 2 19.74 -8.27 11.88
CA ARG A 2 20.31 -7.00 11.40
C ARG A 2 19.37 -5.85 11.76
N LYS A 3 19.89 -4.77 12.34
CA LYS A 3 19.10 -3.59 12.76
C LYS A 3 18.29 -2.93 11.63
N ASN A 4 18.55 -3.27 10.36
CA ASN A 4 17.87 -2.71 9.18
C ASN A 4 17.03 -3.73 8.41
N PHE A 5 16.87 -4.96 8.93
CA PHE A 5 16.04 -5.96 8.26
C PHE A 5 14.55 -5.69 8.53
N ALA A 6 13.77 -5.58 7.47
CA ALA A 6 12.31 -5.53 7.50
C ALA A 6 11.77 -6.49 6.43
N LEU A 7 10.68 -7.21 6.75
CA LEU A 7 10.01 -8.05 5.77
C LEU A 7 9.26 -7.17 4.76
N GLY A 8 9.57 -7.31 3.48
CA GLY A 8 8.79 -6.68 2.41
C GLY A 8 7.57 -7.53 2.07
N VAL A 9 6.37 -7.03 2.34
CA VAL A 9 5.11 -7.65 1.93
C VAL A 9 4.62 -6.92 0.69
N ASN A 10 4.28 -7.65 -0.39
CA ASN A 10 3.77 -7.04 -1.61
C ASN A 10 2.27 -7.29 -1.71
N TYR A 11 1.52 -6.23 -1.98
CA TYR A 11 0.06 -6.26 -2.07
C TYR A 11 -0.37 -5.77 -3.45
N CYS A 12 -0.90 -6.65 -4.30
CA CYS A 12 -1.44 -6.27 -5.60
C CYS A 12 -2.87 -5.76 -5.42
N LEU A 13 -3.11 -4.46 -5.65
CA LEU A 13 -4.42 -3.84 -5.46
C LEU A 13 -5.27 -3.98 -6.73
N ILE A 14 -6.38 -4.71 -6.60
CA ILE A 14 -7.36 -5.00 -7.66
C ILE A 14 -8.73 -4.49 -7.21
N PRO A 15 -9.30 -3.49 -7.90
CA PRO A 15 -10.59 -2.91 -7.52
C PRO A 15 -11.73 -3.92 -7.50
N GLY A 16 -12.53 -3.88 -6.43
CA GLY A 16 -13.67 -4.75 -6.19
C GLY A 16 -13.31 -6.18 -5.76
N TRP A 17 -12.02 -6.48 -5.58
CA TRP A 17 -11.54 -7.80 -5.16
C TRP A 17 -10.85 -7.76 -3.80
N ASN A 18 -10.01 -6.74 -3.59
CA ASN A 18 -9.18 -6.64 -2.39
C ASN A 18 -8.83 -5.17 -2.04
N ASP A 19 -9.77 -4.26 -2.22
CA ASP A 19 -9.62 -2.83 -1.98
C ASP A 19 -10.59 -2.27 -0.93
N GLY A 20 -11.25 -3.16 -0.17
CA GLY A 20 -12.26 -2.81 0.81
C GLY A 20 -11.71 -2.47 2.21
N LEU A 21 -12.61 -2.02 3.10
CA LEU A 21 -12.28 -1.76 4.50
C LEU A 21 -11.82 -3.03 5.23
N GLU A 22 -12.45 -4.17 4.93
CA GLU A 22 -12.09 -5.47 5.50
C GLU A 22 -10.69 -5.92 5.10
N ASP A 23 -10.26 -5.61 3.87
CA ASP A 23 -8.90 -5.87 3.40
C ASP A 23 -7.87 -5.04 4.17
N LEU A 24 -8.17 -3.77 4.44
CA LEU A 24 -7.32 -2.90 5.22
C LEU A 24 -7.13 -3.45 6.65
N ASP A 25 -8.21 -3.90 7.28
CA ASP A 25 -8.18 -4.48 8.62
C ASP A 25 -7.41 -5.81 8.63
N ALA A 26 -7.60 -6.65 7.62
CA ALA A 26 -6.89 -7.92 7.48
C ALA A 26 -5.38 -7.71 7.27
N VAL A 27 -4.99 -6.75 6.42
CA VAL A 27 -3.58 -6.40 6.21
C VAL A 27 -2.97 -5.89 7.51
N ALA A 28 -3.65 -4.99 8.23
CA ALA A 28 -3.16 -4.47 9.50
C ALA A 28 -2.97 -5.57 10.55
N ALA A 29 -3.95 -6.47 10.69
CA ALA A 29 -3.86 -7.61 11.59
C ALA A 29 -2.70 -8.54 11.22
N PHE A 30 -2.50 -8.83 9.94
CA PHE A 30 -1.40 -9.67 9.46
C PHE A 30 -0.04 -9.03 9.77
N ILE A 31 0.13 -7.75 9.44
CA ILE A 31 1.39 -7.03 9.66
C ILE A 31 1.70 -6.87 11.16
N GLY A 32 0.68 -6.61 11.98
CA GLY A 32 0.84 -6.51 13.44
C GLY A 32 1.41 -7.77 14.08
N ARG A 33 1.16 -8.96 13.51
CA ARG A 33 1.71 -10.24 13.99
C ARG A 33 3.18 -10.46 13.62
N ILE A 34 3.65 -9.82 12.56
CA ILE A 34 5.04 -9.93 12.07
C ILE A 34 5.95 -8.93 12.78
N GLY A 35 5.39 -7.78 13.17
CA GLY A 35 6.13 -6.66 13.73
C GLY A 35 6.81 -5.85 12.63
N ARG A 36 8.09 -6.13 12.35
CA ARG A 36 8.89 -5.28 11.45
C ARG A 36 8.71 -5.63 9.97
N ALA A 37 7.66 -5.10 9.36
CA ALA A 37 7.37 -5.25 7.93
C ALA A 37 7.04 -3.92 7.24
N LEU A 38 7.19 -3.90 5.91
CA LEU A 38 6.80 -2.81 5.03
C LEU A 38 5.90 -3.38 3.93
N VAL A 39 4.69 -2.84 3.82
CA VAL A 39 3.75 -3.17 2.75
C VAL A 39 4.05 -2.32 1.51
N ASN A 40 4.27 -2.97 0.38
CA ASN A 40 4.43 -2.34 -0.92
C ASN A 40 3.17 -2.59 -1.74
N VAL A 41 2.34 -1.57 -1.89
CA VAL A 41 1.12 -1.62 -2.70
C VAL A 41 1.50 -1.47 -4.17
N ILE A 42 1.11 -2.44 -4.99
CA ILE A 42 1.35 -2.53 -6.42
C ILE A 42 -0.01 -2.38 -7.12
N PRO A 43 -0.27 -1.28 -7.83
CA PRO A 43 -1.48 -1.17 -8.65
C PRO A 43 -1.55 -2.31 -9.67
N TYR A 44 -2.69 -2.99 -9.76
CA TYR A 44 -2.86 -4.06 -10.73
C TYR A 44 -2.75 -3.54 -12.18
N ASN A 45 -1.99 -4.27 -13.00
CA ASN A 45 -1.85 -4.01 -14.43
C ASN A 45 -2.61 -5.10 -15.22
N PRO A 46 -3.70 -4.76 -15.94
CA PRO A 46 -4.58 -5.73 -16.59
C PRO A 46 -3.95 -6.63 -17.66
N GLY A 47 -2.75 -6.32 -18.17
CA GLY A 47 -2.06 -7.20 -19.14
C GLY A 47 -2.91 -7.56 -20.37
N ARG A 48 -2.66 -8.74 -20.97
CA ARG A 48 -3.39 -9.23 -22.16
C ARG A 48 -4.68 -10.00 -21.83
N HIS A 49 -4.75 -10.61 -20.65
CA HIS A 49 -5.89 -11.40 -20.17
C HIS A 49 -6.30 -10.87 -18.78
N PRO A 50 -7.06 -9.77 -18.74
CA PRO A 50 -7.37 -9.10 -17.48
C PRO A 50 -8.34 -9.92 -16.63
N ILE A 51 -8.06 -9.99 -15.33
CA ILE A 51 -9.00 -10.50 -14.32
C ILE A 51 -9.80 -9.37 -13.65
N GLY A 52 -9.45 -8.13 -13.95
CA GLY A 52 -10.06 -6.92 -13.42
C GLY A 52 -9.54 -5.67 -14.14
N ARG A 53 -9.97 -4.49 -13.69
CA ARG A 53 -9.43 -3.22 -14.18
C ARG A 53 -8.24 -2.77 -13.35
N ALA A 54 -7.42 -1.86 -13.89
CA ALA A 54 -6.47 -1.12 -13.06
C ALA A 54 -7.22 -0.25 -12.04
N PRO A 55 -6.69 -0.08 -10.81
CA PRO A 55 -7.20 0.92 -9.89
C PRO A 55 -6.91 2.33 -10.44
N SER A 56 -7.81 3.27 -10.13
CA SER A 56 -7.58 4.70 -10.31
C SER A 56 -6.55 5.20 -9.31
N GLU A 57 -5.95 6.36 -9.59
CA GLU A 57 -5.00 7.01 -8.68
C GLU A 57 -5.65 7.33 -7.32
N LEU A 58 -6.93 7.73 -7.32
CA LEU A 58 -7.69 7.99 -6.10
C LEU A 58 -7.87 6.72 -5.26
N GLU A 59 -8.24 5.60 -5.89
CA GLU A 59 -8.40 4.32 -5.18
C GLU A 59 -7.08 3.84 -4.56
N VAL A 60 -5.97 3.99 -5.27
CA VAL A 60 -4.65 3.71 -4.73
C VAL A 60 -4.34 4.62 -3.55
N ALA A 61 -4.60 5.93 -3.66
CA ALA A 61 -4.36 6.88 -2.59
C ALA A 61 -5.19 6.57 -1.33
N VAL A 62 -6.50 6.34 -1.50
CA VAL A 62 -7.42 5.97 -0.41
C VAL A 62 -6.96 4.69 0.28
N PHE A 63 -6.53 3.68 -0.46
CA PHE A 63 -6.06 2.43 0.13
C PHE A 63 -4.74 2.61 0.90
N LEU A 64 -3.80 3.39 0.36
CA LEU A 64 -2.55 3.73 1.04
C LEU A 64 -2.81 4.49 2.35
N GLU A 65 -3.67 5.50 2.32
CA GLU A 65 -4.08 6.26 3.50
C GLU A 65 -4.80 5.37 4.51
N GLY A 66 -5.67 4.47 4.04
CA GLY A 66 -6.37 3.51 4.88
C GLY A 66 -5.44 2.55 5.64
N LEU A 67 -4.36 2.09 4.98
CA LEU A 67 -3.32 1.28 5.63
C LEU A 67 -2.49 2.11 6.60
N ALA A 68 -2.10 3.32 6.21
CA ALA A 68 -1.33 4.22 7.08
C ALA A 68 -2.10 4.61 8.35
N ALA A 69 -3.41 4.86 8.24
CA ALA A 69 -4.30 5.16 9.36
C ALA A 69 -4.40 3.99 10.37
N ARG A 70 -4.12 2.76 9.93
CA ARG A 70 -4.05 1.55 10.78
C ARG A 70 -2.65 1.28 11.32
N GLY A 71 -1.72 2.22 11.16
CA GLY A 71 -0.34 2.08 11.62
C GLY A 71 0.51 1.12 10.77
N VAL A 72 0.06 0.73 9.58
CA VAL A 72 0.82 -0.14 8.68
C VAL A 72 1.88 0.68 7.96
N PRO A 73 3.18 0.37 8.09
CA PRO A 73 4.20 0.98 7.25
C PRO A 73 3.94 0.58 5.80
N VAL A 74 3.61 1.55 4.96
CA VAL A 74 3.17 1.31 3.58
C VAL A 74 3.84 2.24 2.59
N ARG A 75 4.11 1.75 1.38
CA ARG A 75 4.56 2.53 0.22
C ARG A 75 3.87 2.04 -1.04
N ARG A 76 3.63 2.95 -1.98
CA ARG A 76 3.31 2.57 -3.35
C ARG A 76 4.58 2.12 -4.06
N ARG A 77 4.53 0.99 -4.76
CA ARG A 77 5.56 0.60 -5.71
C ARG A 77 5.24 1.24 -7.05
N ILE A 78 6.15 2.11 -7.50
CA ILE A 78 6.09 2.73 -8.83
C ILE A 78 7.12 2.02 -9.71
N GLU A 79 6.68 1.45 -10.84
CA GLU A 79 7.62 0.98 -11.86
C GLU A 79 8.39 2.19 -12.43
N LYS A 80 9.69 2.03 -12.71
CA LYS A 80 10.69 3.08 -13.02
C LYS A 80 10.41 4.01 -14.24
N GLY A 81 9.16 4.23 -14.67
CA GLY A 81 8.78 5.10 -15.78
C GLY A 81 7.60 6.05 -15.54
N ARG A 82 6.96 6.06 -14.35
CA ARG A 82 5.87 7.02 -14.02
C ARG A 82 6.09 7.68 -12.66
N SER A 83 7.01 8.63 -12.61
CA SER A 83 7.14 9.55 -11.49
C SER A 83 6.01 10.57 -11.52
N LEU A 84 5.11 10.59 -10.54
CA LEU A 84 4.52 11.82 -10.01
C LEU A 84 3.78 11.59 -8.67
N MET A 85 4.29 12.26 -7.64
CA MET A 85 3.53 12.96 -6.59
C MET A 85 2.41 12.21 -5.85
N ALA A 86 2.75 11.64 -4.69
CA ALA A 86 1.89 11.68 -3.52
C ALA A 86 2.79 11.72 -2.28
N ALA A 87 3.41 12.88 -2.05
CA ALA A 87 3.91 13.23 -0.74
C ALA A 87 2.69 13.60 0.12
N CYS A 88 2.30 12.73 1.06
CA CYS A 88 1.64 13.17 2.28
C CYS A 88 2.65 12.97 3.41
N GLY A 89 3.63 13.88 3.43
CA GLY A 89 4.58 14.07 4.51
C GLY A 89 4.45 15.52 4.97
N GLN A 90 3.49 15.79 5.84
CA GLN A 90 3.42 17.05 6.57
C GLN A 90 3.03 16.77 8.02
N LEU A 91 3.99 16.23 8.77
CA LEU A 91 4.03 16.29 10.22
C LEU A 91 5.34 16.99 10.59
N GLY A 92 5.29 18.32 10.62
CA GLY A 92 6.26 19.18 11.30
C GLY A 92 5.48 19.99 12.31
N GLY A 93 5.72 19.75 13.60
CA GLY A 93 4.97 20.36 14.71
C GLY A 93 5.06 21.88 14.69
N SER A 94 3.93 22.53 14.95
CA SER A 94 3.93 23.90 15.47
C SER A 94 4.10 23.82 16.99
N SER A 95 4.83 24.81 17.49
CA SER A 95 5.34 25.00 18.85
C SER A 95 4.32 24.84 19.97
#